data_AF-A0A4P8YDF2-F1
#
_entry.id   AF-A0A4P8YDF2-F1
#
_cell.length_a   1.000
_cell.length_b   1.000
_cell.length_c   1.000
_cell.angle_alpha   90.00
_cell.angle_beta   90.00
_cell.angle_gamma   90.00
#
_symmetry.space_group_name_H-M   'P 1'
#
loop_
_entity.id
_entity.type
_entity.pdbx_description
1 polymer ?
#
loop_
_entity_poly.entity_id
_entity_poly.type
_entity_poly.pdbx_seq_one_letter_code
_entity_poly.pdbx_strand_id
1 'polypeptide(L)'
;MEGKVFYFIYINSRNAISVQAIANGSHNETYIQGVSLLDGEQGKIKTFRKDRVINFFDSYEEASRELADIADKIDSSIYTLKPLKPSSFDIHFTGFKKDTKLELEDLAVKSGMVIRKSVTKSLKLLCYGYNASQKKMDTARGMGIIILNEALFRQFLETGDFTESL
;
A
#
# COMPACT_ATOMS: atom_id res chain seq x y z
N MET A 1 -11.45 16.99 -13.06
CA MET A 1 -10.48 15.96 -13.50
C MET A 1 -10.89 14.68 -12.79
N GLU A 2 -11.56 13.77 -13.50
CA GLU A 2 -11.87 12.45 -12.95
C GLU A 2 -10.55 11.75 -12.60
N GLY A 3 -10.39 11.39 -11.33
CA GLY A 3 -9.23 10.64 -10.88
C GLY A 3 -9.24 9.27 -11.52
N LYS A 4 -8.08 8.81 -12.01
CA LYS A 4 -7.93 7.46 -12.55
C LYS A 4 -8.37 6.42 -11.51
N VAL A 5 -9.33 5.58 -11.90
CA VAL A 5 -9.77 4.43 -11.12
C VAL A 5 -9.00 3.19 -11.58
N PHE A 6 -8.66 2.32 -10.65
CA PHE A 6 -8.05 1.02 -10.91
C PHE A 6 -8.96 -0.08 -10.39
N TYR A 7 -9.28 -1.04 -11.26
CA TYR A 7 -9.95 -2.30 -10.91
C TYR A 7 -8.96 -3.45 -11.10
N PHE A 8 -8.81 -4.31 -10.11
CA PHE A 8 -7.85 -5.41 -10.17
C PHE A 8 -8.20 -6.54 -9.21
N ILE A 9 -7.75 -7.75 -9.53
CA ILE A 9 -7.78 -8.90 -8.61
C ILE A 9 -6.48 -8.92 -7.82
N TYR A 10 -6.57 -9.08 -6.50
CA TYR A 10 -5.43 -9.03 -5.59
C TYR A 10 -5.41 -10.25 -4.66
N ILE A 11 -4.22 -10.82 -4.45
CA ILE A 11 -3.95 -11.84 -3.42
C ILE A 11 -3.21 -11.21 -2.24
N ASN A 12 -3.79 -11.25 -1.04
CA ASN A 12 -3.16 -10.66 0.14
C ASN A 12 -2.11 -11.58 0.77
N SER A 13 -1.42 -11.10 1.82
CA SER A 13 -0.40 -11.90 2.54
C SER A 13 -0.94 -13.19 3.18
N ARG A 14 -2.26 -13.31 3.33
CA ARG A 14 -2.95 -14.50 3.86
C ARG A 14 -3.52 -15.38 2.75
N ASN A 15 -3.11 -15.16 1.49
CA ASN A 15 -3.58 -15.88 0.32
C ASN A 15 -5.08 -15.72 0.00
N ALA A 16 -5.77 -14.76 0.62
CA ALA A 16 -7.15 -14.44 0.26
C ALA A 16 -7.18 -13.58 -1.00
N ILE A 17 -8.04 -13.95 -1.94
CA ILE A 17 -8.17 -13.30 -3.25
C ILE A 17 -9.46 -12.49 -3.28
N SER A 18 -9.38 -11.27 -3.80
CA SER A 18 -10.53 -10.37 -3.90
C SER A 18 -10.39 -9.38 -5.04
N VAL A 19 -11.52 -8.88 -5.53
CA VAL A 19 -11.53 -7.71 -6.42
C VAL A 19 -11.33 -6.45 -5.59
N GLN A 20 -10.51 -5.53 -6.10
CA GLN A 20 -10.24 -4.25 -5.49
C GLN A 20 -10.55 -3.12 -6.48
N ALA A 21 -11.08 -2.02 -5.96
CA ALA A 21 -11.38 -0.81 -6.72
C ALA A 21 -10.87 0.41 -5.95
N ILE A 22 -9.96 1.18 -6.56
CA ILE A 22 -9.42 2.40 -5.93
C ILE A 22 -9.40 3.60 -6.88
N ALA A 23 -9.70 4.77 -6.36
CA ALA A 23 -9.60 6.06 -7.06
C ALA A 23 -8.45 6.92 -6.53
N ASN A 24 -8.08 7.96 -7.30
CA ASN A 24 -7.10 8.98 -6.92
C ASN A 24 -5.74 8.37 -6.50
N GLY A 25 -5.32 7.34 -7.23
CA GLY A 25 -4.18 6.55 -6.80
C GLY A 25 -2.82 7.16 -7.09
N SER A 26 -1.88 7.03 -6.14
CA SER A 26 -0.45 7.20 -6.38
C SER A 26 0.19 5.83 -6.59
N HIS A 27 1.25 5.73 -7.40
CA HIS A 27 1.94 4.47 -7.58
C HIS A 27 3.43 4.68 -7.84
N ASN A 28 4.25 3.72 -7.41
CA ASN A 28 5.66 3.61 -7.75
C ASN A 28 5.94 2.24 -8.38
N GLU A 29 7.21 1.88 -8.58
CA GLU A 29 7.57 0.59 -9.18
C GLU A 29 7.02 -0.62 -8.43
N THR A 30 6.86 -0.52 -7.10
CA THR A 30 6.49 -1.64 -6.23
C THR A 30 5.03 -1.58 -5.78
N TYR A 31 4.49 -0.38 -5.59
CA TYR A 31 3.22 -0.18 -4.89
C TYR A 31 2.23 0.65 -5.70
N ILE A 32 0.95 0.40 -5.45
CA ILE A 32 -0.16 1.25 -5.84
C ILE A 32 -0.98 1.58 -4.60
N GLN A 33 -1.27 2.85 -4.36
CA GLN A 33 -2.08 3.34 -3.25
C GLN A 33 -3.25 4.12 -3.83
N GLY A 34 -4.42 4.07 -3.20
CA GLY A 34 -5.57 4.88 -3.61
C GLY A 34 -6.70 4.83 -2.57
N VAL A 35 -7.76 5.58 -2.82
CA VAL A 35 -8.95 5.60 -1.97
C VAL A 35 -9.86 4.46 -2.39
N SER A 36 -10.23 3.57 -1.47
CA SER A 36 -11.13 2.44 -1.73
C SER A 36 -12.51 2.93 -2.16
N LEU A 37 -13.03 2.26 -3.19
CA LEU A 37 -14.39 2.44 -3.69
C LEU A 37 -15.32 1.30 -3.25
N LEU A 38 -14.80 0.29 -2.55
CA LEU A 38 -15.58 -0.87 -2.10
C LEU A 38 -16.53 -0.50 -0.95
N ASP A 39 -17.67 -1.19 -0.91
CA ASP A 39 -18.67 -1.08 0.15
C ASP A 39 -18.10 -1.40 1.54
N GLY A 40 -18.34 -0.50 2.50
CA GLY A 40 -17.80 -0.60 3.86
C GLY A 40 -16.37 -0.05 4.01
N GLU A 41 -15.72 0.32 2.90
CA GLU A 41 -14.37 0.87 2.89
C GLU A 41 -14.28 2.25 2.22
N GLN A 42 -15.41 2.84 1.83
CA GLN A 42 -15.40 4.11 1.11
C GLN A 42 -14.61 5.20 1.84
N GLY A 43 -13.68 5.83 1.12
CA GLY A 43 -12.85 6.90 1.67
C GLY A 43 -11.58 6.42 2.38
N LYS A 44 -11.43 5.11 2.65
CA LYS A 44 -10.20 4.55 3.25
C LYS A 44 -9.06 4.53 2.24
N ILE A 45 -7.86 4.93 2.65
CA ILE A 45 -6.66 4.80 1.82
C ILE A 45 -6.14 3.37 1.93
N LYS A 46 -6.08 2.66 0.80
CA LYS A 46 -5.51 1.30 0.70
C LYS A 46 -4.26 1.30 -0.16
N THR A 47 -3.28 0.49 0.22
CA THR A 47 -2.04 0.30 -0.52
C THR A 47 -1.85 -1.16 -0.86
N PHE A 48 -1.48 -1.46 -2.10
CA PHE A 48 -1.33 -2.80 -2.63
C PHE A 48 0.06 -2.95 -3.23
N ARG A 49 0.66 -4.13 -3.07
CA ARG A 49 1.87 -4.47 -3.81
C ARG A 49 1.52 -4.88 -5.23
N LYS A 50 2.19 -4.30 -6.22
CA LYS A 50 1.94 -4.60 -7.63
C LYS A 50 2.29 -6.04 -8.01
N ASP A 51 3.24 -6.67 -7.33
CA ASP A 51 3.61 -8.07 -7.57
C ASP A 51 2.53 -9.07 -7.08
N ARG A 52 1.58 -8.62 -6.27
CA ARG A 52 0.41 -9.38 -5.77
C ARG A 52 -0.88 -9.07 -6.54
N VAL A 53 -0.81 -8.19 -7.54
CA VAL A 53 -1.92 -7.97 -8.45
C VAL A 53 -1.93 -9.11 -9.48
N ILE A 54 -3.03 -9.84 -9.54
CA ILE A 54 -3.22 -10.95 -10.49
C ILE A 54 -3.46 -10.39 -11.89
N ASN A 55 -4.41 -9.46 -12.03
CA ASN A 55 -4.67 -8.76 -13.28
C ASN A 55 -5.38 -7.42 -13.05
N PHE A 56 -5.27 -6.50 -13.99
CA PHE A 56 -6.01 -5.23 -14.05
C PHE A 56 -7.16 -5.33 -15.06
N PHE A 57 -8.23 -4.58 -14.82
CA PHE A 57 -9.45 -4.60 -15.62
C PHE A 57 -9.98 -3.19 -15.86
N ASP A 58 -10.85 -3.05 -16.86
CA ASP A 58 -11.48 -1.77 -17.20
C ASP A 58 -12.70 -1.45 -16.32
N SER A 59 -13.27 -2.47 -15.65
CA SER A 59 -14.42 -2.32 -14.75
C SER A 59 -14.40 -3.31 -13.59
N TYR A 60 -15.18 -3.00 -12.54
CA TYR A 60 -15.37 -3.88 -11.39
C TYR A 60 -16.11 -5.17 -11.78
N GLU A 61 -17.09 -5.05 -12.67
CA GLU A 61 -17.92 -6.16 -13.16
C GLU A 61 -17.09 -7.18 -13.94
N GLU A 62 -16.17 -6.71 -14.79
CA GLU A 62 -15.24 -7.57 -15.52
C GLU A 62 -14.30 -8.32 -14.58
N ALA A 63 -13.70 -7.62 -13.62
CA ALA A 63 -12.83 -8.23 -12.61
C ALA A 63 -13.59 -9.27 -11.75
N SER A 64 -14.86 -9.00 -11.43
CA SER A 64 -15.71 -9.89 -10.64
C SER A 64 -16.07 -11.16 -11.41
N ARG A 65 -16.37 -11.03 -12.71
CA ARG A 65 -16.63 -12.17 -13.59
C ARG A 65 -15.39 -13.05 -13.72
N GLU A 66 -14.24 -12.44 -13.99
CA GLU A 66 -12.97 -13.17 -14.09
C GLU A 66 -12.66 -13.90 -12.79
N LEU A 67 -12.82 -13.24 -11.63
CA LEU A 67 -12.61 -13.89 -10.33
C LEU A 67 -13.52 -15.10 -10.14
N ALA A 68 -14.79 -15.03 -10.53
CA ALA A 68 -15.72 -16.16 -10.45
C ALA A 68 -15.28 -17.34 -11.35
N ASP A 69 -14.78 -17.06 -12.55
CA ASP A 69 -14.34 -18.08 -13.51
C ASP A 69 -13.04 -18.80 -13.12
N ILE A 70 -12.23 -18.14 -12.30
CA ILE A 70 -10.95 -18.66 -11.79
C ILE A 70 -11.01 -19.09 -10.32
N ALA A 71 -12.08 -18.80 -9.58
CA ALA A 71 -12.19 -19.08 -8.13
C ALA A 71 -11.93 -20.55 -7.79
N ASP A 72 -12.47 -21.47 -8.59
CA ASP A 72 -12.28 -22.92 -8.42
C ASP A 72 -10.94 -23.43 -8.95
N LYS A 73 -10.22 -22.61 -9.74
CA LYS A 73 -8.97 -22.96 -10.42
C LYS A 73 -7.75 -22.34 -9.79
N ILE A 74 -7.93 -21.28 -8.99
CA ILE A 74 -6.84 -20.68 -8.24
C ILE A 74 -6.50 -21.58 -7.06
N ASP A 75 -5.43 -22.33 -7.20
CA ASP A 75 -4.64 -22.69 -6.04
C ASP A 75 -3.78 -21.47 -5.67
N SER A 76 -4.06 -20.89 -4.51
CA SER A 76 -3.32 -19.75 -3.96
C SER A 76 -1.80 -20.02 -3.84
N SER A 77 -1.39 -21.30 -3.85
CA SER A 77 0.01 -21.71 -3.85
C SER A 77 0.72 -21.47 -5.20
N ILE A 78 -0.02 -21.28 -6.31
CA ILE A 78 0.51 -21.07 -7.67
C ILE A 78 1.10 -19.66 -7.83
N TYR A 79 0.61 -18.65 -7.08
CA TYR A 79 1.16 -17.30 -7.14
C TYR A 79 2.48 -17.22 -6.37
N THR A 80 3.51 -17.83 -6.96
CA THR A 80 4.89 -17.69 -6.50
C THR A 80 5.32 -16.25 -6.79
N LEU A 81 5.17 -15.37 -5.79
CA LEU A 81 5.55 -13.97 -5.92
C LEU A 81 7.03 -13.89 -6.33
N LYS A 82 7.31 -13.26 -7.47
CA LYS A 82 8.70 -13.01 -7.86
C LYS A 82 9.37 -12.22 -6.72
N PRO A 83 10.50 -12.69 -6.18
CA PRO A 83 11.21 -11.92 -5.17
C PRO A 83 11.60 -10.58 -5.80
N LEU A 84 11.19 -9.48 -5.18
CA LEU A 84 11.65 -8.16 -5.60
C LEU A 84 13.18 -8.13 -5.55
N LYS A 85 13.77 -7.40 -6.50
CA LYS A 85 15.20 -7.08 -6.43
C LYS A 85 15.50 -6.50 -5.03
N PRO A 86 16.59 -6.93 -4.37
CA PRO A 86 16.97 -6.39 -3.07
C PRO A 86 17.14 -4.89 -3.21
N SER A 87 16.24 -4.13 -2.59
CA SER A 87 16.36 -2.69 -2.43
C SER A 87 15.96 -2.37 -1.00
N SER A 88 16.63 -1.40 -0.40
CA SER A 88 16.30 -0.99 0.96
C SER A 88 14.88 -0.45 1.00
N PHE A 89 14.15 -0.81 2.05
CA PHE A 89 12.85 -0.23 2.31
C PHE A 89 13.04 1.09 3.06
N ASP A 90 13.22 2.17 2.29
CA ASP A 90 13.49 3.51 2.82
C ASP A 90 12.21 4.15 3.38
N ILE A 91 12.26 4.61 4.64
CA ILE A 91 11.13 5.23 5.36
C ILE A 91 11.49 6.58 6.00
N HIS A 92 10.55 7.52 6.04
CA HIS A 92 10.69 8.81 6.73
C HIS A 92 9.48 9.06 7.64
N PHE A 93 9.75 9.56 8.85
CA PHE A 93 8.73 9.96 9.82
C PHE A 93 8.61 11.48 9.91
N THR A 94 7.39 12.01 9.83
CA THR A 94 7.11 13.44 9.96
C THR A 94 5.88 13.71 10.82
N GLY A 95 5.86 14.81 11.57
CA GLY A 95 4.68 15.24 12.33
C GLY A 95 4.43 14.48 13.65
N PHE A 96 5.45 13.82 14.21
CA PHE A 96 5.38 13.09 15.48
C PHE A 96 6.10 13.84 16.61
N LYS A 97 5.67 13.59 17.86
CA LYS A 97 6.46 13.96 19.05
C LYS A 97 7.76 13.16 19.08
N LYS A 98 8.77 13.67 19.80
CA LYS A 98 10.10 13.06 19.87
C LYS A 98 10.05 11.59 20.30
N ASP A 99 9.34 11.29 21.38
CA ASP A 99 9.35 9.93 21.95
C ASP A 99 8.62 8.93 21.05
N THR A 100 7.43 9.29 20.55
CA THR A 100 6.70 8.48 19.57
C THR A 100 7.52 8.26 18.30
N LYS A 101 8.21 9.31 17.82
CA LYS A 101 9.07 9.18 16.64
C LYS A 101 10.21 8.18 16.88
N LEU A 102 10.87 8.24 18.04
CA LEU A 102 11.96 7.32 18.38
C LEU A 102 11.47 5.87 18.45
N GLU A 103 10.29 5.63 19.03
CA GLU A 103 9.67 4.31 19.08
C GLU A 103 9.39 3.76 17.67
N LEU A 104 8.79 4.57 16.80
CA LEU A 104 8.47 4.17 15.43
C LEU A 104 9.73 3.92 14.58
N GLU A 105 10.78 4.72 14.77
CA GLU A 105 12.07 4.51 14.13
C GLU A 105 12.73 3.19 14.57
N ASP A 106 12.66 2.86 15.86
CA ASP A 106 13.17 1.59 16.41
C ASP A 106 12.41 0.38 15.83
N LEU A 107 11.07 0.45 15.77
CA LEU A 107 10.24 -0.60 15.15
C LEU A 107 10.56 -0.81 13.67
N ALA A 108 10.75 0.28 12.92
CA ALA A 108 11.15 0.23 11.52
C ALA A 108 12.52 -0.43 11.33
N VAL A 109 13.52 -0.07 12.15
CA VAL A 109 14.87 -0.67 12.10
C VAL A 109 14.82 -2.16 12.44
N LYS A 110 14.08 -2.55 13.48
CA LYS A 110 13.86 -3.96 13.85
C LYS A 110 13.21 -4.77 12.72
N SER A 111 12.43 -4.11 11.86
CA SER A 111 11.77 -4.70 10.70
C SER A 111 12.61 -4.62 9.40
N GLY A 112 13.89 -4.23 9.50
CA GLY A 112 14.83 -4.19 8.36
C GLY A 112 14.71 -2.96 7.45
N MET A 113 14.03 -1.90 7.88
CA MET A 113 13.86 -0.67 7.11
C MET A 113 15.01 0.32 7.34
N VAL A 114 15.20 1.23 6.37
CA VAL A 114 16.23 2.28 6.45
C VAL A 114 15.58 3.63 6.71
N ILE A 115 15.88 4.23 7.88
CA ILE A 115 15.38 5.56 8.23
C ILE A 115 16.08 6.64 7.41
N ARG A 116 15.29 7.46 6.73
CA ARG A 116 15.74 8.65 6.00
C ARG A 116 15.36 9.92 6.75
N LYS A 117 16.19 10.95 6.63
CA LYS A 117 15.97 12.26 7.26
C LYS A 117 15.08 13.20 6.43
N SER A 118 14.82 12.86 5.17
CA SER A 118 14.04 13.68 4.24
C SER A 118 13.29 12.82 3.22
N VAL A 119 12.31 13.45 2.56
CA VAL A 119 11.59 12.87 1.42
C VAL A 119 12.50 12.93 0.19
N THR A 120 12.84 11.76 -0.36
CA THR A 120 13.71 11.60 -1.53
C THR A 120 13.06 10.66 -2.56
N LYS A 121 13.59 10.60 -3.79
CA LYS A 121 13.06 9.70 -4.83
C LYS A 121 13.18 8.21 -4.50
N SER A 122 14.13 7.82 -3.64
CA SER A 122 14.28 6.43 -3.21
C SER A 122 13.35 6.06 -2.06
N LEU A 123 12.71 7.05 -1.42
CA LEU A 123 11.81 6.83 -0.29
C LEU A 123 10.63 5.96 -0.74
N LYS A 124 10.40 4.86 -0.03
CA LYS A 124 9.27 3.97 -0.30
C LYS A 124 8.05 4.40 0.50
N LEU A 125 8.26 4.87 1.74
CA LEU A 125 7.19 5.18 2.67
C LEU A 125 7.43 6.48 3.46
N LEU A 126 6.39 7.32 3.54
CA LEU A 126 6.28 8.45 4.46
C LEU A 126 5.25 8.10 5.53
N CYS A 127 5.69 7.94 6.77
CA CYS A 127 4.80 7.76 7.91
C CYS A 127 4.53 9.13 8.54
N TYR A 128 3.26 9.49 8.70
CA TYR A 128 2.85 10.81 9.16
C TYR A 128 2.09 10.77 10.49
N GLY A 129 2.38 11.75 11.34
CA GLY A 129 1.69 12.00 12.60
C GLY A 129 0.81 13.25 12.56
N TYR A 130 0.24 13.60 13.71
CA TYR A 130 -0.74 14.68 13.87
C TYR A 130 -0.27 16.06 13.39
N ASN A 131 1.03 16.35 13.40
CA ASN A 131 1.62 17.63 12.99
C ASN A 131 2.24 17.59 11.59
N ALA A 132 1.86 16.63 10.73
CA ALA A 132 2.43 16.53 9.39
C ALA A 132 1.92 17.65 8.47
N SER A 133 2.81 18.26 7.68
CA SER A 133 2.42 19.34 6.77
C SER A 133 1.81 18.79 5.48
N GLN A 134 0.67 19.35 5.06
CA GLN A 134 -0.02 18.98 3.83
C GLN A 134 0.91 19.05 2.60
N LYS A 135 1.75 20.09 2.51
CA LYS A 135 2.74 20.25 1.43
C LYS A 135 3.69 19.05 1.29
N LYS A 136 4.17 18.48 2.41
CA LYS A 136 5.04 17.28 2.37
C LYS A 136 4.27 16.06 1.89
N MET A 137 3.02 15.93 2.32
CA MET A 137 2.14 14.84 1.92
C MET A 137 1.86 14.88 0.43
N ASP A 138 1.50 16.04 -0.12
CA ASP A 138 1.22 16.20 -1.55
C ASP A 138 2.48 15.98 -2.40
N THR A 139 3.65 16.44 -1.93
CA THR A 139 4.94 16.16 -2.58
C THR A 139 5.20 14.65 -2.62
N ALA A 140 5.01 13.96 -1.49
CA ALA A 140 5.21 12.52 -1.41
C ALA A 140 4.24 11.75 -2.34
N ARG A 141 2.95 12.13 -2.38
CA ARG A 141 1.96 11.57 -3.32
C ARG A 141 2.40 11.75 -4.76
N GLY A 142 2.81 12.96 -5.13
CA GLY A 142 3.29 13.28 -6.48
C GLY A 142 4.55 12.50 -6.89
N MET A 143 5.36 12.06 -5.92
CA MET A 143 6.52 11.22 -6.14
C MET A 143 6.21 9.71 -6.12
N GLY A 144 4.94 9.32 -5.96
CA GLY A 144 4.54 7.92 -5.85
C GLY A 144 4.95 7.25 -4.52
N ILE A 145 5.30 8.05 -3.51
CA ILE A 145 5.70 7.54 -2.19
C ILE A 145 4.45 7.09 -1.44
N ILE A 146 4.51 5.92 -0.80
CA ILE A 146 3.41 5.42 0.03
C ILE A 146 3.27 6.32 1.25
N ILE A 147 2.05 6.67 1.60
CA ILE A 147 1.77 7.49 2.77
C ILE A 147 0.89 6.72 3.75
N LEU A 148 1.38 6.54 4.98
CA LEU A 148 0.63 5.90 6.06
C LEU A 148 0.60 6.76 7.31
N ASN A 149 -0.50 6.69 8.06
CA ASN A 149 -0.50 7.16 9.45
C ASN A 149 0.18 6.11 10.37
N GLU A 150 0.30 6.42 11.66
CA GLU A 150 0.89 5.51 12.64
C GLU A 150 0.17 4.15 12.71
N ALA A 151 -1.15 4.14 12.76
CA ALA A 151 -1.93 2.91 12.90
C ALA A 151 -1.68 1.95 11.73
N LEU A 152 -1.77 2.47 10.50
CA LEU A 152 -1.51 1.71 9.28
C LEU A 152 -0.05 1.26 9.18
N PHE A 153 0.89 2.08 9.65
CA PHE A 153 2.30 1.68 9.69
C PHE A 153 2.54 0.51 10.64
N ARG A 154 1.96 0.53 11.85
CA ARG A 154 2.07 -0.58 12.81
C ARG A 154 1.44 -1.86 12.26
N GLN A 155 0.26 -1.77 11.66
CA GLN A 155 -0.38 -2.91 11.01
C GLN A 155 0.47 -3.48 9.86
N PHE A 156 1.15 -2.60 9.10
CA PHE A 156 2.06 -3.03 8.05
C PHE A 156 3.25 -3.82 8.60
N LEU A 157 3.82 -3.41 9.74
CA LEU A 157 4.91 -4.16 10.39
C LEU A 157 4.48 -5.57 10.79
N GLU A 158 3.24 -5.73 11.26
CA GLU A 158 2.72 -7.03 11.71
C GLU A 158 2.36 -7.95 10.54
N THR A 159 1.73 -7.42 9.50
CA THR A 159 1.07 -8.23 8.46
C THR A 159 1.84 -8.32 7.14
N GLY A 160 2.85 -7.46 6.95
CA GLY A 160 3.51 -7.26 5.67
C GLY A 160 2.57 -6.77 4.56
N ASP A 161 1.37 -6.33 4.93
CA ASP A 161 0.32 -5.84 4.05
C ASP A 161 -0.23 -4.52 4.61
N PHE A 162 -0.71 -3.65 3.73
CA PHE A 162 -1.22 -2.32 4.09
C PHE A 162 -2.75 -2.24 3.98
N THR A 163 -3.37 -3.32 3.54
CA THR A 163 -4.81 -3.42 3.46
C THR A 163 -5.33 -3.78 4.85
N GLU A 164 -6.17 -2.93 5.43
CA GLU A 164 -7.06 -3.35 6.52
C GLU A 164 -7.65 -4.70 6.11
N SER A 165 -7.35 -5.72 6.91
CA SER A 165 -7.83 -7.06 6.66
C SER A 165 -9.26 -7.12 7.19
N LEU A 166 -10.23 -7.20 6.26
CA LEU A 166 -11.63 -7.62 6.43
C LEU A 166 -12.34 -7.14 7.70
#